data_AF-A0A7C7TZW3-F1
#
_entry.id   AF-A0A7C7TZW3-F1
#
_cell.length_a   1.000
_cell.length_b   1.000
_cell.length_c   1.000
_cell.angle_alpha   90.00
_cell.angle_beta   90.00
_cell.angle_gamma   90.00
#
_symmetry.space_group_name_H-M   'P 1'
#
loop_
_entity.id
_entity.type
_entity.pdbx_description
1 polymer ?
#
loop_
_entity_poly.entity_id
_entity_poly.type
_entity_poly.pdbx_seq_one_letter_code
_entity_poly.pdbx_strand_id
1 'polypeptide(L)' 'MKNVVKLENDYFPGELEIALKDFVAYYNNERYHGSLKNVTPADVYFGRQYQILSKRGRIKRSTMKERKGLYRASKAA' A
#
# COMPACT_ATOMS: atom_id res chain seq x y z
N MET A 1 4.48 -7.19 16.05
CA MET A 1 4.93 -8.14 15.01
C MET A 1 6.36 -8.51 15.33
N LYS A 2 6.63 -9.80 15.62
CA LYS A 2 8.01 -10.26 15.80
C LYS A 2 8.71 -10.14 14.44
N ASN A 3 9.82 -9.39 14.39
CA ASN A 3 10.70 -9.32 13.23
C ASN A 3 11.38 -10.68 13.07
N VAL A 4 10.71 -11.62 12.42
CA VAL A 4 11.36 -12.86 11.99
C VAL A 4 12.05 -12.55 10.68
N VAL A 5 13.36 -12.28 10.75
CA VAL A 5 14.19 -12.22 9.56
C VAL A 5 14.46 -13.67 9.15
N LYS A 6 13.75 -14.15 8.12
CA LYS A 6 14.15 -15.38 7.44
C LYS A 6 15.32 -15.01 6.54
N LEU A 7 16.53 -15.28 7.01
CA LEU A 7 17.71 -15.22 6.15
C LEU A 7 17.69 -16.49 5.30
N GLU A 8 17.27 -16.35 4.04
CA GLU A 8 17.63 -17.35 3.04
C GLU A 8 19.14 -17.21 2.82
N ASN A 9 19.87 -18.30 2.99
CA ASN A 9 21.29 -18.33 2.73
C ASN A 9 21.44 -18.66 1.25
N ASP A 10 21.63 -17.66 0.40
CA ASP A 10 21.87 -17.88 -1.03
C ASP A 10 23.20 -18.63 -1.19
N TYR A 11 23.14 -19.89 -1.63
CA TYR A 11 24.32 -20.79 -1.65
C TYR A 11 25.20 -20.53 -2.88
N PHE A 12 24.69 -19.83 -3.91
CA PHE A 12 25.45 -19.42 -5.09
C PHE A 12 25.23 -17.93 -5.44
N PRO A 13 26.28 -17.18 -5.89
CA PRO A 13 26.16 -15.74 -6.16
C PRO A 13 25.06 -15.33 -7.14
N GLY A 14 24.68 -16.21 -8.08
CA GLY A 14 23.59 -15.95 -9.03
C GLY A 14 22.19 -15.96 -8.41
N GLU A 15 21.99 -16.70 -7.32
CA GLU A 15 20.70 -16.78 -6.63
C GLU A 15 20.39 -15.47 -5.90
N LEU A 16 21.40 -14.90 -5.23
CA LEU A 16 21.29 -13.59 -4.59
C LEU A 16 20.94 -12.49 -5.60
N GLU A 17 21.53 -12.51 -6.80
CA GLU A 17 21.21 -11.51 -7.83
C GLU A 17 19.75 -11.59 -8.28
N ILE A 18 19.22 -12.81 -8.46
CA ILE A 18 17.82 -13.05 -8.82
C ILE A 18 16.91 -12.58 -7.66
N ALA A 19 17.20 -13.00 -6.44
CA ALA A 19 16.43 -12.62 -5.25
C ALA A 19 16.39 -11.09 -5.06
N LEU A 20 17.51 -10.40 -5.29
CA LEU A 20 17.56 -8.93 -5.24
C LEU A 20 16.74 -8.28 -6.35
N LYS A 21 16.77 -8.80 -7.58
CA LYS A 21 15.93 -8.30 -8.68
C LYS A 21 14.45 -8.41 -8.34
N ASP A 22 14.03 -9.55 -7.80
CA ASP A 22 12.65 -9.79 -7.38
C ASP A 22 12.25 -8.87 -6.22
N PHE A 23 13.13 -8.71 -5.23
CA PHE A 23 12.91 -7.81 -4.11
C PHE A 23 12.75 -6.35 -4.57
N VAL A 24 13.62 -5.87 -5.46
CA VAL A 24 13.55 -4.50 -5.99
C VAL A 24 12.26 -4.29 -6.79
N ALA A 25 11.88 -5.25 -7.63
CA ALA A 25 10.63 -5.18 -8.39
C ALA A 25 9.41 -5.08 -7.46
N TYR A 26 9.33 -5.96 -6.46
CA TYR A 26 8.26 -5.97 -5.46
C TYR A 26 8.22 -4.68 -4.64
N TYR A 27 9.36 -4.26 -4.08
CA TYR A 27 9.44 -3.07 -3.21
C TYR A 27 8.99 -1.82 -3.94
N ASN A 28 9.44 -1.64 -5.18
CA ASN A 28 9.16 -0.41 -5.93
C ASN A 28 7.74 -0.36 -6.52
N ASN A 29 7.18 -1.50 -6.92
CA ASN A 29 5.94 -1.50 -7.71
C ASN A 29 4.72 -2.01 -6.95
N GLU A 30 4.89 -2.85 -5.94
CA GLU A 30 3.78 -3.54 -5.27
C GLU A 30 3.65 -3.17 -3.80
N ARG A 31 4.78 -2.91 -3.13
CA ARG A 31 4.76 -2.60 -1.70
C ARG A 31 4.28 -1.17 -1.43
N TYR A 32 3.25 -1.06 -0.60
CA TYR A 32 2.78 0.22 -0.08
C TYR A 32 3.62 0.67 1.12
N HIS A 33 3.97 1.96 1.17
CA HIS A 33 4.73 2.53 2.28
C HIS A 33 3.92 3.53 3.08
N GLY A 34 3.92 3.37 4.41
CA GLY A 34 3.22 4.27 5.33
C GLY A 34 3.72 5.71 5.27
N SER A 35 5.03 5.91 5.17
CA SER A 35 5.67 7.23 4.98
C SER A 35 5.21 7.93 3.69
N LEU A 36 4.78 7.16 2.68
CA LEU A 36 4.26 7.66 1.40
C LEU A 36 2.73 7.73 1.40
N LYS A 37 2.07 7.75 2.56
CA LYS A 37 0.60 7.73 2.67
C LYS A 37 -0.02 6.48 2.02
N ASN A 38 0.67 5.34 2.14
CA ASN A 38 0.28 4.05 1.58
C ASN A 38 0.11 4.08 0.05
N VAL A 39 1.03 4.71 -0.67
CA VAL A 39 1.23 4.51 -2.12
C VAL A 39 2.57 3.80 -2.35
N THR A 40 2.81 3.28 -3.55
CA THR A 40 4.05 2.59 -3.90
C THR A 40 5.16 3.60 -4.25
N PRO A 41 6.45 3.23 -4.14
CA PRO A 41 7.54 4.11 -4.53
C PRO A 41 7.47 4.51 -6.00
N ALA A 42 7.11 3.58 -6.89
CA ALA A 42 6.91 3.86 -8.31
C ALA A 42 5.82 4.92 -8.54
N ASP A 43 4.69 4.84 -7.84
CA ASP A 43 3.63 5.85 -7.97
C ASP A 43 4.09 7.23 -7.51
N VAL A 44 4.97 7.31 -6.52
CA VAL A 44 5.59 8.59 -6.11
C VAL A 44 6.55 9.09 -7.18
N TYR A 45 7.44 8.23 -7.67
CA TYR A 45 8.45 8.57 -8.67
C TYR A 45 7.82 9.10 -9.95
N PHE A 46 6.75 8.46 -10.43
CA PHE A 46 6.02 8.87 -11.62
C PHE A 46 4.94 9.95 -11.37
N GLY A 47 4.85 10.51 -10.16
CA GLY A 47 3.90 11.59 -9.84
C GLY A 47 2.43 11.17 -9.76
N ARG A 48 2.11 9.86 -9.79
CA ARG A 48 0.74 9.34 -9.76
C ARG A 48 0.10 9.40 -8.37
N GLN A 49 0.87 9.62 -7.31
CA GLN A 49 0.38 9.65 -5.93
C GLN A 49 -0.76 10.65 -5.72
N TYR A 50 -0.72 11.80 -6.39
CA TYR A 50 -1.74 12.84 -6.23
C TYR A 50 -3.12 12.38 -6.72
N GLN A 51 -3.17 11.68 -7.86
CA GLN A 51 -4.41 11.15 -8.42
C GLN A 51 -4.98 10.03 -7.52
N ILE A 52 -4.12 9.14 -7.04
CA ILE A 52 -4.49 8.04 -6.14
C ILE A 52 -5.08 8.59 -4.84
N LEU A 53 -4.38 9.52 -4.19
CA LEU A 53 -4.81 10.11 -2.92
C LEU A 53 -6.10 10.92 -3.08
N SER A 54 -6.26 11.64 -4.20
CA SER A 54 -7.49 12.38 -4.51
C SER A 54 -8.69 11.45 -4.67
N LYS A 55 -8.54 10.36 -5.43
CA LYS A 55 -9.57 9.33 -5.61
C LYS A 55 -9.97 8.71 -4.27
N ARG A 56 -8.99 8.29 -3.45
CA ARG A 56 -9.24 7.74 -2.11
C ARG A 56 -9.96 8.72 -1.20
N GLY A 57 -9.58 10.00 -1.23
CA GLY A 57 -10.25 11.05 -0.47
C GLY A 57 -11.73 11.21 -0.84
N ARG A 58 -12.06 11.17 -2.14
CA ARG A 58 -13.45 11.22 -2.62
C ARG A 58 -14.28 10.03 -2.13
N ILE A 59 -13.73 8.81 -2.28
CA ILE A 59 -14.40 7.58 -1.82
C ILE A 59 -14.64 7.62 -0.32
N LYS A 60 -13.61 7.95 0.48
CA LYS A 60 -13.72 8.03 1.94
C LYS A 60 -14.80 9.02 2.39
N ARG A 61 -14.90 10.19 1.74
CA ARG A 61 -15.96 11.16 2.07
C ARG A 61 -17.35 10.62 1.75
N SER A 62 -17.52 9.98 0.59
CA SER A 62 -18.79 9.40 0.17
C SER A 62 -19.26 8.31 1.15
N THR A 63 -18.40 7.35 1.46
CA THR A 63 -18.73 6.23 2.35
C THR A 63 -18.99 6.68 3.79
N MET A 64 -18.26 7.69 4.27
CA MET A 64 -18.51 8.28 5.58
C MET A 64 -19.87 9.00 5.67
N LYS A 65 -20.28 9.70 4.61
CA LYS A 65 -21.60 10.35 4.53
C LYS A 65 -22.71 9.31 4.56
N GLU A 66 -22.59 8.28 3.76
CA GLU A 66 -23.55 7.16 3.69
C GLU A 66 -23.67 6.47 5.05
N ARG A 67 -22.53 6.09 5.66
CA ARG A 67 -22.51 5.46 6.99
C ARG A 67 -23.19 6.31 8.06
N LYS A 68 -23.00 7.65 8.01
CA LYS A 68 -23.68 8.58 8.92
C LYS A 68 -25.19 8.60 8.70
N GLY A 69 -25.65 8.51 7.44
CA GLY A 69 -27.06 8.40 7.09
C GLY A 69 -27.69 7.13 7.65
N LEU A 70 -27.07 5.97 7.40
CA LEU A 70 -27.52 4.68 7.89
C LEU A 70 -27.62 4.64 9.42
N TYR A 71 -26.61 5.17 10.12
CA TYR A 71 -26.61 5.25 11.58
C TYR A 71 -27.77 6.10 12.13
N ARG A 72 -28.12 7.20 11.46
CA ARG A 72 -29.25 8.04 11.88
C ARG A 72 -30.58 7.34 11.65
N ALA A 73 -30.74 6.68 10.50
CA ALA A 73 -31.94 5.89 10.21
C ALA A 73 -32.15 4.77 11.24
N SER A 74 -31.08 4.05 11.61
CA SER A 74 -31.16 2.99 12.62
C SER A 74 -31.42 3.48 14.05
N LYS A 75 -31.30 4.79 14.32
CA LYS A 75 -31.59 5.40 15.63
C LYS A 75 -32.98 6.04 15.68
N ALA A 76 -33.59 6.27 14.52
CA ALA A 76 -34.94 6.81 14.39
C ALA A 76 -36.02 5.72 14.29
N ALA A 77 -35.61 4.47 14.02
CA ALA A 77 -36.43 3.27 14.13
C ALA A 77 -36.33 2.69 15.55
#